data_AF-A0A2X1PUP4-F1
#
_entry.id   AF-A0A2X1PUP4-F1
#
_cell.length_a   1.000
_cell.length_b   1.000
_cell.length_c   1.000
_cell.angle_alpha   90.00
_cell.angle_beta   90.00
_cell.angle_gamma   90.00
#
_symmetry.space_group_name_H-M   'P 1'
#
loop_
_entity.id
_entity.type
_entity.pdbx_description
1 polymer ?
#
loop_
_entity_poly.entity_id
_entity_poly.type
_entity_poly.pdbx_seq_one_letter_code
_entity_poly.pdbx_strand_id
1 'polypeptide(L)'
;MKTTTALVTGATAGFGLAICKKLIEAGYKVIGTGRRADRLAEIHSQLGNNFLPLAFDIRDEQATINALSTLPEGWQAVDLLVNNAGLALD
;
A
#
# COMPACT_ATOMS: atom_id res chain seq x y z
N MET A 1 9.56 -13.60 15.75
CA MET A 1 10.12 -12.90 14.56
C MET A 1 9.47 -11.53 14.48
N LYS A 2 10.21 -10.48 14.12
CA LYS A 2 9.63 -9.15 13.89
C LYS A 2 8.80 -9.20 12.60
N THR A 3 7.51 -8.89 12.66
CA THR A 3 6.70 -8.70 11.46
C THR A 3 7.18 -7.43 10.75
N THR A 4 7.55 -7.53 9.48
CA THR A 4 8.04 -6.41 8.68
C THR A 4 6.91 -5.76 7.88
N THR A 5 6.90 -4.44 7.83
CA THR A 5 5.88 -3.67 7.09
C THR A 5 6.47 -3.10 5.81
N ALA A 6 5.79 -3.33 4.68
CA ALA A 6 6.13 -2.71 3.41
C ALA A 6 5.06 -1.71 2.98
N LEU A 7 5.47 -0.55 2.46
CA LEU A 7 4.62 0.45 1.82
C LEU A 7 4.81 0.37 0.30
N VAL A 8 3.74 0.07 -0.43
CA VAL A 8 3.73 -0.04 -1.90
C VAL A 8 2.83 1.04 -2.48
N THR A 9 3.41 1.96 -3.25
CA THR A 9 2.63 2.98 -3.96
C THR A 9 2.10 2.45 -5.29
N GLY A 10 0.92 2.89 -5.71
CA GLY A 10 0.32 2.42 -6.97
C GLY A 10 -0.14 0.97 -6.93
N ALA A 11 -0.70 0.52 -5.80
CA ALA A 11 -1.06 -0.88 -5.54
C ALA A 11 -2.30 -1.38 -6.29
N THR A 12 -3.06 -0.51 -6.98
CA THR A 12 -4.40 -0.85 -7.49
C THR A 12 -4.44 -1.66 -8.80
N ALA A 13 -3.29 -1.95 -9.42
CA ALA A 13 -3.19 -2.73 -10.66
C ALA A 13 -1.74 -3.18 -10.95
N GLY A 14 -1.58 -4.01 -11.98
CA GLY A 14 -0.29 -4.33 -12.59
C GLY A 14 0.78 -4.82 -11.61
N PHE A 15 2.00 -4.32 -11.77
CA PHE A 15 3.14 -4.68 -10.92
C PHE A 15 2.92 -4.32 -9.45
N GLY A 16 2.29 -3.18 -9.16
CA GLY A 16 2.00 -2.78 -7.78
C GLY A 16 1.17 -3.83 -7.04
N LEU A 17 0.10 -4.34 -7.64
CA LEU A 17 -0.71 -5.41 -7.06
C LEU A 17 0.08 -6.73 -6.94
N ALA A 18 0.86 -7.08 -7.96
CA ALA A 18 1.68 -8.29 -7.93
C ALA A 18 2.74 -8.25 -6.81
N ILE A 19 3.36 -7.09 -6.59
CA ILE A 19 4.32 -6.85 -5.51
C ILE A 19 3.64 -7.00 -4.15
N CYS A 20 2.45 -6.40 -3.96
CA CYS A 20 1.69 -6.57 -2.71
C CYS A 20 1.43 -8.04 -2.40
N LYS A 21 0.99 -8.83 -3.39
CA LYS A 21 0.75 -10.27 -3.23
C LYS A 21 2.03 -11.01 -2.83
N LYS A 22 3.14 -10.77 -3.53
CA LYS A 22 4.42 -11.44 -3.28
C LYS A 22 5.02 -11.09 -1.91
N LEU A 23 4.88 -9.85 -1.47
CA LEU A 23 5.34 -9.43 -0.15
C LEU A 23 4.52 -10.08 0.98
N ILE A 24 3.19 -10.16 0.82
CA ILE A 24 2.33 -10.86 1.79
C ILE A 24 2.68 -12.35 1.85
N GLU A 25 2.87 -13.01 0.69
CA GLU A 25 3.34 -14.40 0.61
C GLU A 25 4.69 -14.60 1.33
N ALA A 26 5.57 -13.59 1.30
CA ALA A 26 6.85 -13.58 1.99
C ALA A 26 6.76 -13.23 3.49
N GLY A 27 5.55 -13.04 4.04
CA GLY A 27 5.31 -12.79 5.47
C GLY A 27 5.28 -11.31 5.87
N TYR A 28 5.23 -10.38 4.91
CA TYR A 28 5.08 -8.95 5.22
C TYR A 28 3.63 -8.56 5.48
N LYS A 29 3.45 -7.54 6.31
CA LYS A 29 2.27 -6.68 6.25
C LYS A 29 2.49 -5.63 5.16
N VAL A 30 1.50 -5.37 4.33
CA VAL A 30 1.63 -4.46 3.19
C VAL A 30 0.61 -3.33 3.28
N ILE A 31 1.11 -2.09 3.30
CA ILE A 31 0.32 -0.88 3.09
C ILE A 31 0.29 -0.62 1.59
N GLY A 32 -0.89 -0.66 0.97
CA GLY A 32 -1.05 -0.40 -0.45
C GLY A 32 -1.72 0.94 -0.69
N THR A 33 -1.07 1.83 -1.46
CA THR A 33 -1.63 3.16 -1.77
C THR A 33 -2.11 3.30 -3.20
N GLY A 34 -3.09 4.17 -3.42
CA GLY A 34 -3.57 4.54 -4.75
C GLY A 34 -4.78 5.47 -4.70
N ARG A 35 -5.21 5.96 -5.87
CA ARG A 35 -6.31 6.94 -5.96
C ARG A 35 -7.71 6.33 -5.94
N ARG A 36 -7.84 5.03 -6.21
CA ARG A 36 -9.12 4.33 -6.37
C ARG A 36 -9.46 3.53 -5.12
N ALA A 37 -10.26 4.11 -4.23
CA ALA A 37 -10.63 3.52 -2.94
C ALA A 37 -11.41 2.21 -3.10
N ASP A 38 -12.32 2.14 -4.08
CA ASP A 38 -13.07 0.95 -4.46
C ASP A 38 -12.16 -0.23 -4.81
N ARG A 39 -11.13 0.01 -5.62
CA ARG A 39 -10.15 -1.01 -5.99
C ARG A 39 -9.28 -1.45 -4.82
N LEU A 40 -8.90 -0.51 -3.95
CA LEU A 40 -8.16 -0.85 -2.73
C LEU A 40 -9.00 -1.70 -1.77
N ALA A 41 -10.29 -1.44 -1.64
CA ALA A 41 -11.21 -2.25 -0.84
C ALA A 41 -11.39 -3.65 -1.43
N GLU A 42 -11.51 -3.77 -2.75
CA GLU A 42 -11.54 -5.06 -3.45
C GLU A 42 -10.24 -5.87 -3.23
N ILE A 43 -9.09 -5.21 -3.27
CA ILE A 43 -7.80 -5.87 -3.00
C ILE A 43 -7.71 -6.30 -1.52
N HIS A 44 -8.18 -5.46 -0.59
CA HIS A 44 -8.22 -5.81 0.83
C HIS A 44 -9.11 -7.03 1.09
N SER A 45 -10.27 -7.14 0.44
CA SER A 45 -11.14 -8.33 0.60
C SER A 45 -10.47 -9.60 0.07
N GLN A 46 -9.59 -9.50 -0.93
CA GLN A 46 -8.83 -10.63 -1.47
C GLN A 46 -7.60 -11.00 -0.61
N LEU A 47 -6.88 -10.01 -0.08
CA LEU A 47 -5.60 -10.22 0.61
C LEU A 47 -5.72 -10.26 2.15
N GLY A 48 -6.88 -9.88 2.68
CA GLY A 48 -7.20 -9.91 4.10
C GLY A 48 -6.38 -8.94 4.95
N ASN A 49 -6.24 -9.28 6.23
CA ASN A 49 -5.70 -8.39 7.27
C ASN A 49 -4.21 -8.05 7.11
N ASN A 50 -3.49 -8.75 6.22
CA ASN A 50 -2.09 -8.43 5.91
C ASN A 50 -1.97 -7.30 4.88
N PHE A 51 -3.08 -6.81 4.33
CA PHE A 51 -3.11 -5.66 3.43
C PHE A 51 -3.87 -4.48 4.07
N LEU A 52 -3.22 -3.33 4.22
CA LEU A 52 -3.85 -2.09 4.66
C LEU A 52 -4.04 -1.14 3.47
N PRO A 53 -5.28 -0.85 3.05
CA PRO A 53 -5.53 0.11 1.98
C PRO A 53 -5.38 1.56 2.45
N LEU A 54 -4.68 2.40 1.68
CA LEU A 54 -4.67 3.86 1.86
C LEU A 54 -5.01 4.58 0.55
N ALA A 55 -6.17 5.23 0.52
CA ALA A 55 -6.66 5.92 -0.68
C ALA A 55 -6.26 7.40 -0.66
N PHE A 56 -5.31 7.80 -1.51
CA PHE A 56 -4.92 9.20 -1.72
C PHE A 56 -4.12 9.36 -3.02
N ASP A 57 -3.94 10.60 -3.47
CA ASP A 57 -3.02 10.91 -4.57
C ASP A 57 -1.61 11.15 -4.00
N ILE A 58 -0.64 10.32 -4.40
CA ILE A 58 0.76 10.43 -3.93
C ILE A 58 1.43 11.75 -4.35
N ARG A 59 0.85 12.47 -5.32
CA ARG A 59 1.31 13.80 -5.75
C ARG A 59 0.86 14.92 -4.81
N ASP A 60 -0.13 14.65 -3.96
CA ASP A 60 -0.58 15.57 -2.93
C ASP A 60 0.22 15.30 -1.65
N GLU A 61 1.18 16.20 -1.37
CA GLU A 61 2.07 16.10 -0.21
C GLU A 61 1.28 16.13 1.10
N GLN A 62 0.29 17.02 1.22
CA GLN A 62 -0.48 17.16 2.45
C GLN A 62 -1.36 15.93 2.68
N ALA A 63 -1.99 15.39 1.63
CA ALA A 63 -2.75 14.15 1.74
C ALA A 63 -1.85 12.96 2.11
N THR A 64 -0.62 12.91 1.57
CA THR A 64 0.37 11.89 1.89
C THR A 64 0.78 11.96 3.36
N ILE A 65 1.13 13.13 3.87
CA ILE A 65 1.49 13.35 5.28
C ILE A 65 0.33 12.94 6.18
N ASN A 66 -0.88 13.40 5.87
CA ASN A 66 -2.07 13.08 6.66
C ASN A 66 -2.29 11.56 6.71
N ALA A 67 -2.32 10.89 5.55
CA ALA A 67 -2.57 9.45 5.47
C ALA A 67 -1.53 8.61 6.24
N LEU A 68 -0.25 8.98 6.18
CA LEU A 68 0.82 8.28 6.89
C LEU A 68 0.79 8.58 8.41
N SER A 69 0.44 9.80 8.81
CA SER A 69 0.34 10.18 10.22
C SER A 69 -0.82 9.51 10.96
N THR A 70 -1.87 9.09 10.25
CA THR A 70 -3.06 8.43 10.80
C THR A 70 -3.03 6.91 10.67
N LEU A 71 -1.85 6.32 10.45
CA LEU A 71 -1.71 4.88 10.36
C LEU A 71 -2.11 4.20 11.68
N PRO A 72 -2.87 3.08 11.63
CA PRO A 72 -3.21 2.31 12.82
C PRO A 72 -1.96 1.81 13.55
N GLU A 73 -2.13 1.54 14.84
CA GLU A 73 -1.07 0.93 15.64
C GLU A 73 -0.56 -0.38 15.00
N GLY A 74 0.75 -0.58 15.05
CA GLY A 74 1.40 -1.74 14.43
C GLY A 74 1.57 -1.65 12.90
N TRP A 75 1.26 -0.52 12.27
CA TRP A 75 1.54 -0.25 10.85
C TRP A 75 2.49 0.95 10.63
N GLN A 76 2.80 1.70 11.68
CA GLN A 76 3.54 2.97 11.60
C GLN A 76 5.03 2.78 11.27
N ALA A 77 5.61 1.64 11.65
CA ALA A 77 7.01 1.32 11.35
C ALA A 77 7.11 0.65 9.97
N VAL A 78 7.44 1.44 8.95
CA VAL A 78 7.68 0.96 7.58
C VAL A 78 9.15 0.55 7.44
N ASP A 79 9.40 -0.73 7.15
CA ASP A 79 10.76 -1.28 6.95
C ASP A 79 11.17 -1.28 5.47
N LEU A 80 10.20 -1.29 4.55
CA LEU A 80 10.42 -1.34 3.10
C LEU A 80 9.48 -0.37 2.38
N LEU A 81 10.01 0.45 1.47
CA LEU A 81 9.24 1.31 0.58
C LEU A 81 9.44 0.89 -0.88
N VAL A 82 8.33 0.68 -1.59
CA VAL A 82 8.30 0.44 -3.03
C VAL A 82 7.64 1.64 -3.71
N ASN A 83 8.46 2.46 -4.35
CA ASN A 83 8.04 3.59 -5.18
C ASN A 83 7.60 3.10 -6.58
N ASN A 84 6.43 2.45 -6.65
CA ASN A 84 5.88 1.90 -7.88
C ASN A 84 4.83 2.82 -8.55
N ALA A 85 4.23 3.77 -7.83
CA ALA A 85 3.28 4.69 -8.46
C ALA A 85 3.93 5.46 -9.62
N GLY A 86 3.28 5.42 -10.78
CA GLY A 86 3.71 6.06 -12.01
C GLY A 86 2.55 6.19 -12.98
N LEU A 87 2.75 6.99 -14.03
CA LEU A 87 1.79 7.14 -15.11
C LEU A 87 2.36 6.45 -16.35
N ALA A 88 1.57 5.57 -16.96
CA ALA A 88 1.75 5.27 -18.38
C ALA A 88 1.13 6.46 -19.12
N LEU A 89 1.99 7.31 -19.67
CA LEU A 89 1.58 8.31 -20.66
C LEU A 89 1.72 7.62 -22.01
N ASP A 90 0.59 7.30 -22.63
CA ASP A 90 0.54 6.95 -24.06
C ASP A 90 0.65 8.24 -24.89
#